data_AF-A0A6V8CP62-F1
#
_entry.id   AF-A0A6V8CP62-F1
#
_cell.length_a   1.000
_cell.length_b   1.000
_cell.length_c   1.000
_cell.angle_alpha   90.00
_cell.angle_beta   90.00
_cell.angle_gamma   90.00
#
_symmetry.space_group_name_H-M   'P 1'
#
loop_
_entity.id
_entity.type
_entity.pdbx_description
1 polymer ?
#
loop_
_entity_poly.entity_id
_entity_poly.type
_entity_poly.pdbx_seq_one_letter_code
_entity_poly.pdbx_strand_id
1 'polypeptide(L)'
;ELDWEIHDIPRLTTSGTRRSLTTSFEEFTVEAAPKASDDSLGENWNKGPVEGSRWHPDGACLKFRFTLSSGSYATILLREFMRAPLNQL
;
A
#
# COMPACT_ATOMS: atom_id res chain seq x y z
N GLU A 1 25.79 -2.64 22.76
CA GLU A 1 25.13 -3.84 22.23
C GLU A 1 23.63 -3.66 22.46
N LEU A 2 22.78 -3.95 21.47
CA LEU A 2 21.33 -3.76 21.60
C LEU A 2 20.73 -5.09 22.04
N ASP A 3 20.29 -5.15 23.30
CA ASP A 3 19.65 -6.32 23.90
C ASP A 3 18.13 -6.19 23.77
N TRP A 4 17.48 -7.24 23.25
CA TRP A 4 16.04 -7.31 23.02
C TRP A 4 15.34 -8.26 23.99
N GLU A 5 16.04 -8.72 25.04
CA GLU A 5 15.45 -9.52 26.11
C GLU A 5 14.55 -8.67 27.02
N ILE A 6 13.32 -9.13 27.24
CA ILE A 6 12.34 -8.48 28.11
C ILE A 6 12.05 -9.41 29.29
N HIS A 7 12.69 -9.16 30.44
CA HIS A 7 12.55 -10.03 31.62
C HIS A 7 11.16 -10.00 32.26
N ASP A 8 10.49 -8.85 32.28
CA ASP A 8 9.16 -8.71 32.92
C ASP A 8 8.06 -9.48 32.18
N ILE A 9 8.18 -9.60 30.85
CA ILE A 9 7.25 -10.35 30.00
C ILE A 9 8.06 -11.14 28.96
N PRO A 10 8.65 -12.29 29.33
CA PRO A 10 9.61 -13.02 28.49
C PRO A 10 9.12 -13.41 27.09
N ARG A 11 7.81 -13.58 26.91
CA ARG A 11 7.20 -13.89 25.61
C ARG A 11 7.26 -12.75 24.58
N LEU A 12 7.63 -11.54 24.99
CA LEU A 12 7.82 -10.39 24.10
C LEU A 12 9.28 -10.27 23.63
N THR A 13 10.20 -11.06 24.19
CA THR A 13 11.58 -11.17 23.68
C THR A 13 11.55 -11.69 22.25
N THR A 14 12.32 -11.04 21.37
CA THR A 14 12.46 -11.45 19.97
C THR A 14 13.84 -12.05 19.72
N SER A 15 13.89 -13.15 18.97
CA SER A 15 15.15 -13.72 18.44
C SER A 15 15.59 -13.04 17.13
N GLY A 16 14.77 -12.11 16.62
CA GLY A 16 14.97 -11.49 15.32
C GLY A 16 14.66 -12.43 14.15
N THR A 17 14.41 -11.83 12.99
CA THR A 17 14.29 -12.57 11.72
C THR A 17 14.99 -11.78 10.61
N ARG A 18 15.25 -12.44 9.47
CA ARG A 18 15.73 -11.78 8.25
C ARG A 18 14.58 -11.63 7.27
N ARG A 19 14.50 -10.46 6.64
CA ARG A 19 13.54 -10.15 5.58
C ARG A 19 14.26 -9.45 4.44
N SER A 20 13.91 -9.81 3.20
CA SER A 20 14.44 -9.13 2.01
C SER A 20 14.05 -7.66 2.01
N LEU A 21 15.00 -6.79 1.65
CA LEU A 21 14.78 -5.35 1.58
C LEU A 21 13.95 -4.96 0.34
N THR A 22 14.14 -5.68 -0.75
CA THR A 22 13.41 -5.51 -2.01
C THR A 22 12.58 -6.76 -2.29
N THR A 23 11.47 -6.57 -2.99
CA THR A 23 10.61 -7.66 -3.48
C THR A 23 10.28 -7.44 -4.95
N SER A 24 10.02 -8.52 -5.66
CA SER A 24 9.62 -8.50 -7.07
C SER A 24 8.11 -8.72 -7.18
N PHE A 25 7.50 -8.07 -8.16
CA PHE A 25 6.10 -8.23 -8.53
C PHE A 25 6.05 -8.86 -9.91
N GLU A 26 5.48 -10.05 -10.02
CA GLU A 26 5.43 -10.83 -11.26
C GLU A 26 4.12 -10.55 -12.01
N GLU A 27 4.13 -10.77 -13.33
CA GLU A 27 2.95 -10.60 -14.20
C GLU A 27 2.30 -9.21 -14.06
N PHE A 28 3.11 -8.18 -13.81
CA PHE A 28 2.62 -6.83 -13.58
C PHE A 28 2.02 -6.22 -14.84
N THR A 29 0.73 -5.93 -14.81
CA THR A 29 0.04 -5.12 -15.82
C THR A 29 -0.75 -3.99 -15.17
N VAL A 30 -0.83 -2.87 -15.89
CA VAL A 30 -1.64 -1.71 -15.52
C VAL A 30 -2.39 -1.24 -16.76
N GLU A 31 -3.70 -1.14 -16.63
CA GLU A 31 -4.59 -0.72 -17.72
C GLU A 31 -5.52 0.38 -17.23
N ALA A 32 -5.77 1.37 -18.09
CA ALA A 32 -6.83 2.33 -17.84
C ALA A 32 -8.17 1.61 -17.91
N ALA A 33 -9.02 1.86 -16.91
CA ALA A 33 -10.36 1.33 -16.84
C ALA A 33 -11.38 2.48 -16.95
N PRO A 34 -12.62 2.19 -17.41
CA PRO A 34 -13.71 3.15 -17.29
C PRO A 34 -13.85 3.63 -15.86
N LYS A 35 -14.15 4.93 -15.68
CA LYS A 35 -14.45 5.46 -14.36
C LYS A 35 -15.65 4.72 -13.78
N ALA A 36 -15.54 4.31 -12.52
CA ALA A 36 -16.67 3.73 -11.81
C ALA A 36 -17.77 4.79 -11.66
N SER A 37 -19.04 4.36 -11.60
CA SER A 37 -20.15 5.29 -11.40
C SER A 37 -20.03 5.96 -10.03
N ASP A 38 -20.39 7.25 -9.93
CA ASP A 38 -20.29 8.01 -8.67
C ASP A 38 -21.05 7.33 -7.52
N ASP A 39 -22.18 6.67 -7.82
CA ASP A 39 -22.97 5.90 -6.85
C ASP A 39 -22.23 4.69 -6.24
N SER A 40 -21.16 4.23 -6.90
CA SER A 40 -20.33 3.12 -6.42
C SER A 40 -19.10 3.58 -5.62
N LEU A 41 -18.88 4.89 -5.56
CA LEU A 41 -17.71 5.48 -4.92
C LEU A 41 -18.02 5.82 -3.45
N GLY A 42 -17.03 5.59 -2.58
CA GLY A 42 -17.16 5.88 -1.16
C GLY A 42 -17.20 7.38 -0.86
N GLU A 43 -17.69 7.75 0.32
CA GLU A 43 -17.83 9.15 0.73
C GLU A 43 -16.55 9.98 0.61
N ASN A 44 -15.38 9.38 0.88
CA ASN A 44 -14.10 10.08 0.80
C ASN A 44 -13.76 10.51 -0.63
N TRP A 45 -14.15 9.71 -1.62
CA TRP A 45 -14.00 10.08 -3.02
C TRP A 45 -14.93 11.23 -3.37
N ASN A 46 -16.20 11.13 -2.95
CA ASN A 46 -17.23 12.15 -3.22
C ASN A 46 -16.93 13.50 -2.54
N LYS A 47 -16.21 13.50 -1.41
CA LYS A 47 -15.72 14.72 -0.74
C LYS A 47 -14.56 15.38 -1.48
N GLY A 48 -13.90 14.67 -2.40
CA GLY A 48 -12.78 15.18 -3.18
C GLY A 48 -11.48 15.34 -2.37
N PRO A 49 -10.40 15.83 -3.02
CA PRO A 49 -9.11 15.98 -2.37
C PRO A 49 -9.14 17.06 -1.28
N VAL A 50 -8.50 16.77 -0.15
CA VAL A 50 -8.22 17.75 0.91
C VAL A 50 -6.94 18.54 0.63
N GLU A 51 -6.74 19.65 1.34
CA GLU A 51 -5.52 20.46 1.23
C GLU A 51 -4.25 19.60 1.41
N GLY A 52 -3.28 19.75 0.51
CA GLY A 52 -2.05 18.96 0.50
C GLY A 52 -2.20 17.54 -0.09
N SER A 53 -3.37 17.17 -0.61
CA SER A 53 -3.56 15.88 -1.31
C SER A 53 -2.76 15.82 -2.61
N ARG A 54 -2.28 14.60 -2.96
CA ARG A 54 -1.61 14.36 -4.25
C ARG A 54 -2.54 13.84 -5.35
N TRP A 55 -3.75 13.39 -5.01
CA TRP A 55 -4.68 12.87 -6.00
C TRP A 55 -5.43 14.00 -6.71
N HIS A 56 -5.61 13.86 -8.03
CA HIS A 56 -6.27 14.84 -8.89
C HIS A 56 -7.79 14.67 -8.82
N PRO A 57 -8.60 15.75 -8.73
CA PRO A 57 -10.06 15.66 -8.58
C PRO A 57 -10.75 14.93 -9.73
N ASP A 58 -10.23 15.05 -10.97
CA ASP A 58 -10.77 14.29 -12.10
C ASP A 58 -10.62 12.78 -11.92
N GLY A 59 -9.62 12.34 -11.15
CA GLY A 59 -9.33 10.94 -10.89
C GLY A 59 -9.03 10.11 -12.16
N ALA A 60 -8.65 8.86 -11.92
CA ALA A 60 -8.60 7.84 -12.95
C ALA A 60 -8.92 6.49 -12.31
N CYS A 61 -9.49 5.57 -13.08
CA CYS A 61 -9.64 4.18 -12.67
C CYS A 61 -8.56 3.36 -13.36
N LEU A 62 -7.75 2.66 -12.57
CA LEU A 62 -6.68 1.81 -13.08
C LEU A 62 -6.91 0.38 -12.60
N LYS A 63 -6.78 -0.58 -13.52
CA LYS A 63 -6.82 -2.00 -13.21
C LYS A 63 -5.39 -2.52 -13.12
N PHE A 64 -4.99 -2.95 -11.93
CA PHE A 64 -3.71 -3.59 -11.70
C PHE A 64 -3.87 -5.11 -11.67
N ARG A 65 -2.92 -5.82 -12.27
CA ARG A 65 -2.72 -7.27 -12.10
C ARG A 65 -1.26 -7.50 -11.76
N PHE A 66 -1.00 -8.31 -10.75
CA PHE A 66 0.34 -8.76 -10.38
C PHE A 66 0.24 -9.90 -9.36
N THR A 67 1.32 -10.65 -9.24
CA THR A 67 1.50 -11.68 -8.22
C THR A 67 2.49 -11.20 -7.16
N LEU A 68 2.17 -11.48 -5.89
CA LEU A 68 2.98 -11.13 -4.72
C LEU A 68 3.74 -12.35 -4.22
N SER A 69 5.01 -12.15 -3.88
CA SER A 69 5.75 -13.11 -3.07
C SER A 69 5.21 -13.17 -1.64
N SER A 70 5.42 -14.31 -0.96
CA SER A 70 5.02 -14.48 0.44
C SER A 70 5.65 -13.40 1.33
N GLY A 71 4.82 -12.79 2.20
CA GLY A 71 5.25 -11.70 3.06
C GLY A 71 5.41 -10.35 2.33
N SER A 72 4.92 -10.19 1.10
CA SER A 72 4.81 -8.88 0.45
C SER A 72 3.40 -8.29 0.57
N TYR A 73 3.29 -6.97 0.46
CA TYR A 73 2.01 -6.25 0.52
C TYR A 73 1.76 -5.49 -0.79
N ALA A 74 0.54 -5.58 -1.32
CA ALA A 74 0.10 -4.84 -2.51
C ALA A 74 0.28 -3.32 -2.36
N THR A 75 0.04 -2.80 -1.15
CA THR A 75 0.14 -1.37 -0.85
C THR A 75 1.54 -0.81 -1.08
N ILE A 76 2.61 -1.64 -0.98
CA ILE A 76 3.96 -1.20 -1.31
C ILE A 76 4.08 -0.91 -2.80
N LEU A 77 3.63 -1.82 -3.67
CA LEU A 77 3.63 -1.58 -5.12
C LEU A 77 2.80 -0.35 -5.49
N LEU A 78 1.58 -0.25 -4.95
CA LEU A 78 0.70 0.88 -5.24
C LEU A 78 1.32 2.20 -4.79
N ARG A 79 1.95 2.24 -3.62
CA ARG A 79 2.69 3.41 -3.14
C ARG A 79 3.83 3.80 -4.07
N GLU A 80 4.65 2.85 -4.47
CA GLU A 80 5.80 3.11 -5.35
C GLU A 80 5.34 3.56 -6.75
N PHE A 81 4.26 2.96 -7.26
CA PHE A 81 3.69 3.30 -8.56
C PHE A 81 3.02 4.68 -8.56
N MET A 82 2.12 4.93 -7.59
CA MET A 82 1.34 6.17 -7.50
C MET A 82 2.13 7.34 -6.88
N ARG A 83 3.25 7.06 -6.20
CA ARG A 83 4.05 8.03 -5.44
C ARG A 83 3.21 8.84 -4.45
N ALA A 84 2.18 8.19 -3.89
CA ALA A 84 1.25 8.78 -2.94
C ALA A 84 1.69 8.52 -1.49
N PRO A 85 1.31 9.40 -0.54
CA PRO A 85 1.42 9.12 0.89
C PRO A 85 0.63 7.85 1.27
N LEU A 86 1.13 7.09 2.25
CA LEU A 86 0.48 5.84 2.70
C LEU A 86 -0.92 6.05 3.27
N ASN A 87 -1.20 7.22 3.85
CA ASN A 87 -2.51 7.59 4.35
C ASN A 87 -3.50 8.02 3.24
N GLN A 88 -3.06 8.03 1.98
CA GLN A 88 -3.89 8.31 0.80
C GLN A 88 -4.05 7.06 -0.11
N LEU A 89 -3.65 5.88 0.38
CA LEU A 89 -3.85 4.57 -0.27
C LEU A 89 -4.97 3.78 0.40
#